data_AF-A0A2J7ZUK3-F1
#
_entry.id   AF-A0A2J7ZUK3-F1
#
_cell.length_a   1.000
_cell.length_b   1.000
_cell.length_c   1.000
_cell.angle_alpha   90.00
_cell.angle_beta   90.00
_cell.angle_gamma   90.00
#
_symmetry.space_group_name_H-M   'P 1'
#
loop_
_entity.id
_entity.type
_entity.pdbx_description
1 polymer ?
#
loop_
_entity_poly.entity_id
_entity_poly.type
_entity_poly.pdbx_seq_one_letter_code
_entity_poly.pdbx_strand_id
1 'polypeptide(L)'
;MGGGGQERERKDGRGGSGKPVNTLLIAKKMKLAREMYFAILLDRKSSGPMMIGCSQGGTSIEDLAEKFPEKIIKIPVDSRVGVTDAQAALMVSGLGVAADKAAAAAVQIKALYDLFVKCDCTMVEVGLRGGAAGLENMHSCADA
;
A
#
# COMPACT_ATOMS: atom_id res chain seq x y z
N MET A 1 36.79 20.23 48.65
CA MET A 1 36.02 21.14 47.77
C MET A 1 36.37 20.74 46.34
N GLY A 2 35.60 19.87 45.69
CA GLY A 2 34.30 20.20 45.08
C GLY A 2 34.57 20.52 43.60
N GLY A 3 33.95 19.91 42.60
CA GLY A 3 32.93 18.89 42.56
C GLY A 3 32.94 18.22 41.17
N GLY A 4 32.38 17.02 41.09
CA GLY A 4 32.18 16.32 39.85
C GLY A 4 31.25 17.11 38.92
N GLY A 5 31.72 17.33 37.69
CA GLY A 5 30.87 17.78 36.61
C GLY A 5 30.00 16.62 36.16
N GLN A 6 28.75 16.58 36.64
CA GLN A 6 27.72 15.72 36.07
C GLN A 6 27.49 16.13 34.61
N GLU A 7 27.86 15.26 33.68
CA GLU A 7 27.41 15.33 32.30
C GLU A 7 25.90 15.11 32.30
N ARG A 8 25.16 16.17 31.97
CA ARG A 8 23.69 16.13 31.93
C ARG A 8 23.27 15.31 30.71
N GLU A 9 22.90 14.06 30.92
CA GLU A 9 22.14 13.28 29.94
C GLU A 9 20.85 14.05 29.60
N ARG A 10 20.78 14.58 28.37
CA ARG A 10 19.49 14.90 27.76
C ARG A 10 18.81 13.57 27.45
N LYS A 11 17.93 13.13 28.35
CA LYS A 11 16.96 12.06 28.06
C LYS A 11 15.93 12.59 27.06
N ASP A 12 16.33 12.64 25.79
CA ASP A 12 15.38 12.72 24.69
C ASP A 12 14.77 11.33 24.55
N GLY A 13 13.46 11.20 24.82
CA GLY A 13 12.71 9.94 24.88
C GLY A 13 12.61 9.20 23.53
N ARG A 14 13.72 8.75 22.97
CA ARG A 14 13.82 7.86 21.82
C ARG A 14 14.61 6.62 22.23
N GLY A 15 13.91 5.57 22.62
CA GLY A 15 14.49 4.27 22.85
C GLY A 15 15.00 3.66 21.53
N GLY A 16 16.27 3.25 21.53
CA GLY A 16 16.93 2.50 20.46
C GLY A 16 17.84 3.36 19.58
N SER A 17 19.13 3.03 19.54
CA SER A 17 20.06 3.51 18.51
C SER A 17 19.43 3.27 17.13
N GLY A 18 19.12 4.34 16.39
CA GLY A 18 18.52 4.23 15.06
C GLY A 18 19.34 3.33 14.12
N LYS A 19 18.70 2.81 13.06
CA LYS A 19 19.40 1.99 12.06
C LYS A 19 20.30 2.90 11.18
N PRO A 20 21.51 2.45 10.79
CA PRO A 20 22.36 3.21 9.88
C PRO A 20 21.71 3.34 8.50
N VAL A 21 21.76 4.54 7.92
CA VAL A 21 21.25 4.83 6.57
C VAL A 21 22.42 4.82 5.60
N ASN A 22 22.51 3.79 4.76
CA ASN A 22 23.64 3.60 3.83
C ASN A 22 23.36 4.08 2.41
N THR A 23 22.11 4.35 2.06
CA THR A 23 21.70 4.67 0.68
C THR A 23 20.49 5.59 0.68
N LEU A 24 20.49 6.56 -0.24
CA LEU A 24 19.37 7.48 -0.48
C LEU A 24 18.78 7.21 -1.86
N LEU A 25 17.45 7.05 -1.92
CA LEU A 25 16.69 7.02 -3.16
C LEU A 25 16.26 8.44 -3.53
N ILE A 26 16.76 8.96 -4.66
CA ILE A 26 16.37 10.27 -5.18
C ILE A 26 15.39 10.06 -6.33
N ALA A 27 14.15 10.52 -6.15
CA ALA A 27 13.07 10.35 -7.12
C ALA A 27 12.42 11.69 -7.51
N LYS A 28 11.78 11.73 -8.68
CA LYS A 28 11.02 12.90 -9.14
C LYS A 28 9.78 13.11 -8.26
N LYS A 29 9.58 14.33 -7.77
CA LYS A 29 8.36 14.70 -7.04
C LYS A 29 7.15 14.66 -7.98
N MET A 30 6.16 13.85 -7.64
CA MET A 30 4.88 13.78 -8.35
C MET A 30 3.81 14.58 -7.60
N LYS A 31 2.90 15.22 -8.35
CA LYS A 31 1.72 15.89 -7.76
C LYS A 31 0.61 14.87 -7.60
N LEU A 32 0.22 14.66 -6.35
CA LEU A 32 -0.78 13.66 -5.96
C LEU A 32 -2.11 14.36 -5.73
N ALA A 33 -3.15 13.92 -6.41
CA ALA A 33 -4.52 14.39 -6.18
C ALA A 33 -5.29 13.47 -5.23
N ARG A 34 -4.99 12.17 -5.26
CA ARG A 34 -5.69 11.17 -4.48
C ARG A 34 -4.78 10.00 -4.12
N GLU A 35 -4.98 9.45 -2.94
CA GLU A 35 -4.28 8.26 -2.45
C GLU A 35 -5.30 7.19 -2.09
N MET A 36 -4.96 5.95 -2.43
CA MET A 36 -5.75 4.75 -2.26
C MET A 36 -4.83 3.67 -1.71
N TYR A 37 -5.41 2.73 -0.98
CA TYR A 37 -4.71 1.58 -0.45
C TYR A 37 -5.03 0.34 -1.27
N PHE A 38 -4.02 -0.46 -1.61
CA PHE A 38 -4.22 -1.78 -2.19
C PHE A 38 -3.18 -2.75 -1.64
N ALA A 39 -3.60 -3.96 -1.30
CA ALA A 39 -2.70 -5.03 -0.89
C ALA A 39 -3.21 -6.40 -1.36
N ILE A 40 -2.28 -7.32 -1.53
CA ILE A 40 -2.54 -8.75 -1.73
C ILE A 40 -1.80 -9.46 -0.62
N LEU A 41 -2.49 -10.31 0.14
CA LEU A 41 -1.87 -11.09 1.22
C LEU A 41 -2.46 -12.49 1.27
N LEU A 42 -1.75 -13.40 1.94
CA LEU A 42 -2.30 -14.70 2.32
C LEU A 42 -3.20 -14.55 3.54
N ASP A 43 -4.51 -14.72 3.34
CA ASP A 43 -5.47 -14.75 4.43
C ASP A 43 -5.60 -16.16 5.01
N ARG A 44 -5.38 -16.28 6.32
CA ARG A 44 -5.47 -17.56 7.03
C ARG A 44 -6.90 -18.08 7.12
N LYS A 45 -7.91 -17.20 7.12
CA LYS A 45 -9.32 -17.62 7.24
C LYS A 45 -9.80 -18.30 5.96
N SER A 46 -9.51 -17.70 4.82
CA SER A 46 -9.83 -18.27 3.49
C SER A 46 -8.78 -19.29 3.01
N SER A 47 -7.66 -19.44 3.72
CA SER A 47 -6.54 -20.31 3.34
C SER A 47 -6.03 -20.05 1.91
N GLY A 48 -5.99 -18.78 1.53
CA GLY A 48 -5.62 -18.37 0.17
C GLY A 48 -5.35 -16.88 0.02
N PRO A 49 -4.96 -16.44 -1.18
CA PRO A 49 -4.72 -15.04 -1.46
C PRO A 49 -6.00 -14.20 -1.32
N MET A 50 -5.86 -12.99 -0.78
CA MET A 50 -6.93 -12.02 -0.64
C MET A 50 -6.44 -10.67 -1.10
N MET A 51 -7.22 -10.02 -1.97
CA MET A 51 -7.03 -8.62 -2.32
C MET A 51 -7.77 -7.75 -1.29
N ILE A 52 -7.08 -6.74 -0.76
CA ILE A 52 -7.63 -5.72 0.11
C ILE A 52 -7.45 -4.37 -0.58
N GLY A 53 -8.49 -3.53 -0.56
CA GLY A 53 -8.42 -2.19 -1.11
C GLY A 53 -9.18 -1.19 -0.25
N CYS A 54 -8.74 0.07 -0.26
CA CYS A 54 -9.50 1.18 0.32
C CYS A 54 -9.39 2.41 -0.58
N SER A 55 -10.50 3.10 -0.74
CA SER A 55 -10.60 4.35 -1.51
C SER A 55 -9.84 5.53 -0.87
N GLN A 56 -9.39 5.36 0.38
CA GLN A 56 -8.53 6.25 1.14
C GLN A 56 -7.17 5.57 1.36
N GLY A 57 -6.09 6.30 1.13
CA GLY A 57 -4.71 5.91 1.39
C GLY A 57 -3.95 6.97 2.18
N GLY A 58 -2.64 6.79 2.33
CA GLY A 58 -1.77 7.73 3.05
C GLY A 58 -1.73 7.55 4.57
N THR A 59 -2.42 6.54 5.09
CA THR A 59 -2.37 6.10 6.49
C THR A 59 -2.28 4.58 6.54
N SER A 60 -2.02 4.03 7.74
CA SER A 60 -1.88 2.59 7.94
C SER A 60 -3.23 1.87 7.72
N ILE A 61 -3.18 0.61 7.29
CA ILE A 61 -4.39 -0.19 7.07
C ILE A 61 -5.10 -0.48 8.40
N GLU A 62 -4.36 -0.55 9.50
CA GLU A 62 -4.87 -0.69 10.85
C GLU A 62 -5.76 0.51 11.23
N ASP A 63 -5.29 1.73 10.98
CA ASP A 63 -6.05 2.95 11.23
C ASP A 63 -7.33 3.00 10.37
N LEU A 64 -7.24 2.58 9.11
CA LEU A 64 -8.39 2.51 8.21
C LEU A 64 -9.41 1.47 8.70
N ALA A 65 -8.94 0.33 9.20
CA ALA A 65 -9.81 -0.74 9.70
C ALA A 65 -10.54 -0.35 11.00
N GLU A 66 -9.92 0.50 11.83
CA GLU A 66 -10.56 1.03 13.03
C GLU A 66 -11.55 2.15 12.73
N LYS A 67 -11.19 3.09 11.86
CA LYS A 67 -11.96 4.32 11.62
C LYS A 67 -13.02 4.16 10.52
N PHE A 68 -12.73 3.40 9.48
CA PHE A 68 -13.56 3.26 8.28
C PHE A 68 -13.61 1.82 7.74
N PRO A 69 -14.00 0.82 8.56
CA PRO A 69 -14.06 -0.58 8.13
C PRO A 69 -14.97 -0.79 6.92
N GLU A 70 -16.01 0.04 6.75
CA GLU A 70 -16.97 -0.01 5.64
C GLU A 70 -16.36 0.39 4.28
N LYS A 71 -15.22 1.10 4.27
CA LYS A 71 -14.52 1.51 3.05
C LYS A 71 -13.50 0.48 2.57
N ILE A 72 -13.27 -0.57 3.37
CA ILE A 72 -12.31 -1.62 3.04
C ILE A 72 -13.03 -2.69 2.22
N ILE A 73 -12.59 -2.83 0.98
CA ILE A 73 -13.00 -3.91 0.09
C ILE A 73 -12.07 -5.10 0.30
N LYS A 74 -12.64 -6.28 0.49
CA LYS A 74 -11.90 -7.54 0.60
C LYS A 74 -12.44 -8.53 -0.42
N ILE A 75 -11.57 -9.03 -1.28
CA ILE A 75 -11.94 -9.97 -2.36
C ILE A 75 -11.03 -11.19 -2.23
N PRO A 76 -11.56 -12.35 -1.80
CA PRO A 76 -10.79 -13.60 -1.82
C PRO A 76 -10.51 -14.01 -3.27
N VAL A 77 -9.33 -14.59 -3.51
CA VAL A 77 -8.88 -15.04 -4.83
C VAL A 77 -8.60 -16.54 -4.76
N ASP A 78 -9.17 -17.29 -5.69
CA ASP A 78 -8.83 -18.71 -5.85
C ASP A 78 -7.43 -18.81 -6.48
N SER A 79 -6.49 -19.46 -5.77
CA SER A 79 -5.10 -19.58 -6.22
C SER A 79 -4.91 -20.41 -7.49
N ARG A 80 -5.88 -21.26 -7.85
CA ARG A 80 -5.84 -22.08 -9.07
C ARG A 80 -6.30 -21.31 -10.29
N VAL A 81 -7.22 -20.36 -10.10
CA VAL A 81 -7.80 -19.53 -11.18
C VAL A 81 -7.05 -18.21 -11.33
N GLY A 82 -6.59 -17.63 -10.21
CA GLY A 82 -6.04 -16.29 -10.15
C GLY A 82 -7.13 -15.20 -10.16
N VAL A 83 -6.70 -13.94 -10.35
CA VAL A 83 -7.62 -12.79 -10.35
C VAL A 83 -8.41 -12.72 -11.64
N THR A 84 -9.74 -12.89 -11.54
CA THR A 84 -10.66 -12.78 -12.66
C THR A 84 -10.90 -11.33 -13.08
N ASP A 85 -11.38 -11.10 -14.30
CA ASP A 85 -11.80 -9.78 -14.78
C ASP A 85 -12.88 -9.15 -13.88
N ALA A 86 -13.84 -9.95 -13.43
CA ALA A 86 -14.91 -9.48 -12.55
C ALA A 86 -14.36 -9.01 -11.19
N GLN A 87 -13.43 -9.76 -10.59
CA GLN A 87 -12.79 -9.37 -9.33
C GLN A 87 -11.93 -8.12 -9.48
N ALA A 88 -11.16 -8.03 -10.59
CA ALA A 88 -10.38 -6.84 -10.88
C ALA A 88 -11.29 -5.61 -11.05
N ALA A 89 -12.35 -5.71 -11.86
CA ALA A 89 -13.31 -4.63 -12.05
C ALA A 89 -14.01 -4.21 -10.74
N LEU A 90 -14.37 -5.18 -9.90
CA LEU A 90 -14.96 -4.91 -8.58
C LEU A 90 -13.99 -4.15 -7.68
N MET A 91 -12.71 -4.54 -7.65
CA MET A 91 -11.69 -3.84 -6.86
C MET A 91 -11.49 -2.41 -7.38
N VAL A 92 -11.35 -2.23 -8.69
CA VAL A 92 -11.19 -0.90 -9.32
C VAL A 92 -12.37 0.02 -8.99
N SER A 93 -13.60 -0.50 -9.06
CA SER A 93 -14.79 0.23 -8.69
C SER A 93 -14.80 0.60 -7.21
N GLY A 94 -14.40 -0.32 -6.32
CA GLY A 94 -14.32 -0.08 -4.88
C GLY A 94 -13.27 0.94 -4.48
N LEU A 95 -12.14 0.97 -5.19
CA LEU A 95 -11.11 2.01 -5.04
C LEU A 95 -11.61 3.38 -5.53
N GLY A 96 -12.72 3.43 -6.29
CA GLY A 96 -13.30 4.66 -6.82
C GLY A 96 -12.43 5.27 -7.93
N VAL A 97 -11.76 4.42 -8.71
CA VAL A 97 -10.97 4.84 -9.87
C VAL A 97 -11.89 5.45 -10.93
N ALA A 98 -11.43 6.51 -11.59
CA ALA A 98 -12.19 7.16 -12.65
C ALA A 98 -12.40 6.22 -13.85
N ALA A 99 -13.58 6.30 -14.49
CA ALA A 99 -14.01 5.34 -15.51
C ALA A 99 -13.07 5.26 -16.71
N ASP A 100 -12.49 6.39 -17.12
CA ASP A 100 -11.48 6.51 -18.17
C ASP A 100 -10.17 5.75 -17.87
N LYS A 101 -9.91 5.44 -16.59
CA LYS A 101 -8.71 4.72 -16.15
C LYS A 101 -8.99 3.30 -15.65
N ALA A 102 -10.27 2.92 -15.55
CA ALA A 102 -10.67 1.66 -14.92
C ALA A 102 -10.02 0.42 -15.57
N ALA A 103 -9.92 0.41 -16.90
CA ALA A 103 -9.30 -0.69 -17.64
C ALA A 103 -7.80 -0.83 -17.32
N ALA A 104 -7.06 0.28 -17.30
CA ALA A 104 -5.64 0.28 -16.96
C ALA A 104 -5.39 -0.15 -15.52
N ALA A 105 -6.26 0.27 -14.59
CA ALA A 105 -6.21 -0.15 -13.18
C ALA A 105 -6.39 -1.67 -13.04
N ALA A 106 -7.36 -2.24 -13.76
CA ALA A 106 -7.64 -3.67 -13.70
C ALA A 106 -6.45 -4.49 -14.20
N VAL A 107 -5.78 -4.04 -15.27
CA VAL A 107 -4.55 -4.66 -15.77
C VAL A 107 -3.44 -4.63 -14.71
N GLN A 108 -3.26 -3.51 -14.01
CA GLN A 108 -2.24 -3.40 -12.95
C GLN A 108 -2.54 -4.30 -11.76
N ILE A 109 -3.78 -4.37 -11.30
CA ILE A 109 -4.18 -5.25 -10.19
C ILE A 109 -3.83 -6.71 -10.52
N LYS A 110 -4.10 -7.15 -11.75
CA LYS A 110 -3.72 -8.48 -12.21
C LYS A 110 -2.20 -8.65 -12.28
N ALA A 111 -1.47 -7.65 -12.78
CA ALA A 111 -0.01 -7.70 -12.82
C ALA A 111 0.62 -7.76 -11.42
N LEU A 112 0.03 -7.09 -10.43
CA LEU A 112 0.46 -7.17 -9.02
C LEU A 112 0.18 -8.56 -8.43
N TYR A 113 -0.93 -9.20 -8.79
CA TYR A 113 -1.18 -10.58 -8.41
C TYR A 113 -0.19 -11.54 -9.06
N ASP A 114 0.10 -11.38 -10.36
CA ASP A 114 1.12 -12.17 -11.04
C ASP A 114 2.50 -12.01 -10.38
N LEU A 115 2.86 -10.79 -9.97
CA LEU A 115 4.08 -10.51 -9.22
C LEU A 115 4.08 -11.24 -7.87
N PHE A 116 2.98 -11.12 -7.12
CA PHE A 116 2.80 -11.78 -5.83
C PHE A 116 3.03 -13.30 -5.93
N VAL A 117 2.49 -13.94 -6.97
CA VAL A 117 2.69 -15.38 -7.22
C VAL A 117 4.10 -15.68 -7.70
N LYS A 118 4.64 -14.93 -8.67
CA LYS A 118 5.96 -15.20 -9.26
C LYS A 118 7.13 -15.00 -8.31
N CYS A 119 6.98 -14.10 -7.34
CA CYS A 119 8.01 -13.80 -6.36
C CYS A 119 7.80 -14.53 -5.02
N ASP A 120 6.84 -15.46 -4.94
CA ASP A 120 6.48 -16.19 -3.72
C ASP A 120 6.25 -15.23 -2.53
N CYS A 121 5.57 -14.11 -2.79
CA CYS A 121 5.34 -13.10 -1.77
C CYS A 121 4.30 -13.59 -0.75
N THR A 122 4.51 -13.24 0.53
CA THR A 122 3.48 -13.40 1.57
C THR A 122 2.51 -12.23 1.60
N MET A 123 2.99 -11.05 1.18
CA MET A 123 2.24 -9.83 1.05
C MET A 123 2.87 -8.93 -0.02
N VAL A 124 2.02 -8.26 -0.80
CA VAL A 124 2.37 -7.13 -1.64
C VAL A 124 1.45 -5.99 -1.22
N GLU A 125 2.02 -4.87 -0.81
CA GLU A 125 1.28 -3.68 -0.38
C GLU A 125 1.66 -2.52 -1.27
N VAL A 126 0.68 -1.79 -1.78
CA VAL A 126 0.90 -0.71 -2.73
C VAL A 126 0.03 0.49 -2.34
N GLY A 127 0.69 1.62 -2.12
CA GLY A 127 0.02 2.92 -2.09
C GLY A 127 -0.34 3.36 -3.51
N LEU A 128 -1.59 3.17 -3.93
CA LEU A 128 -2.06 3.59 -5.24
C LEU A 128 -2.35 5.08 -5.25
N ARG A 129 -1.79 5.81 -6.20
CA ARG A 129 -1.89 7.27 -6.25
C ARG A 129 -2.47 7.75 -7.59
N GLY A 130 -3.46 8.63 -7.52
CA GLY A 130 -4.05 9.33 -8.66
C GLY A 130 -3.47 10.73 -8.84
N GLY A 131 -2.94 11.07 -10.01
CA GLY A 131 -2.37 12.38 -10.31
C GLY A 131 -3.40 13.47 -10.63
N ALA A 132 -3.06 14.74 -10.35
CA ALA A 132 -3.89 15.93 -10.63
C ALA A 132 -3.90 16.40 -12.11
N ALA A 133 -2.99 15.89 -12.94
CA ALA A 133 -2.69 16.42 -14.27
C ALA A 133 -3.23 15.57 -15.43
N GLY A 134 -4.38 14.92 -15.27
CA GLY A 134 -4.90 14.03 -16.31
C GLY A 134 -4.16 12.69 -16.39
N LEU A 135 -4.37 11.98 -17.49
CA LEU A 135 -4.44 10.51 -17.62
C LEU A 135 -3.16 9.68 -17.44
N GLU A 136 -1.98 10.26 -17.20
CA GLU A 136 -0.72 9.52 -17.42
C GLU A 136 -0.27 8.63 -16.24
N ASN A 137 -0.63 8.99 -15.01
CA ASN A 137 0.13 8.53 -13.83
C ASN A 137 -0.63 7.63 -12.85
N MET A 138 -1.63 6.89 -13.30
CA MET A 138 -2.11 5.78 -12.47
C MET A 138 -1.16 4.58 -12.48
N HIS A 139 0.02 4.72 -13.10
CA HIS A 139 1.06 3.70 -13.31
C HIS A 139 2.21 3.74 -12.29
N SER A 140 2.18 4.63 -11.30
CA SER A 140 3.27 4.74 -10.33
C SER A 140 2.88 4.12 -8.99
N CYS A 141 3.32 2.89 -8.75
CA CYS A 141 3.56 2.42 -7.39
C CYS A 141 4.78 3.18 -6.88
N ALA A 142 4.57 4.18 -6.02
CA ALA A 142 5.68 4.95 -5.44
C ALA A 142 6.29 4.24 -4.22
N ASP A 143 5.47 3.44 -3.54
CA ASP A 143 5.81 2.69 -2.33
C ASP A 143 5.20 1.30 -2.50
N ALA A 144 6.07 0.28 -2.61
CA ALA A 144 5.73 -1.14 -2.72
C ALA A 144 6.87 -2.00 -2.17
#